data_AF-A0A1I4P4D5-F1
#
_entry.id   AF-A0A1I4P4D5-F1
#
_cell.length_a   1.000
_cell.length_b   1.000
_cell.length_c   1.000
_cell.angle_alpha   90.00
_cell.angle_beta   90.00
_cell.angle_gamma   90.00
#
_symmetry.space_group_name_H-M   'P 1'
#
loop_
_entity.id
_entity.type
_entity.pdbx_description
1 polymer ?
#
loop_
_entity_poly.entity_id
_entity_poly.type
_entity_poly.pdbx_seq_one_letter_code
_entity_poly.pdbx_strand_id
1 'polypeptide(L)'
;MASPVPDRSAARDPGGPASTVWTLALATALVGLVAFPRRAAGPTGPRTDAGPRPAFAGASAHEPSPTHEGDDAKAVALREADRGRGASHPAEIPAKGWKDIALRTYRDIGENRLPLIAAGVTFFTLLAIFPAVAALVSCYGLVADASTINDQLASLQGIMPQGALDILDDQVKRLNEKGNTALGLSLIVSIALSVWSANGGVKHVFDALNIVYNEREKRNFVLLNVVSLGFTAGALAFLILALAAVVVLPVVLSYVGFGSDAWWLTLLRWPALLVAVLLGLAMLYRYGPSRDAPRWRWVTPGGAAAAVLWIVASLLFSWYVAHFGSYNKTYGSLGAAIGFMTWIWISTMIVLAGAQLNAEMEHQTAEDTTVGEPQPLGTRRARMADSVGAAA
;
A
#
# COMPACT_ATOMS: atom_id res chain seq x y z
N MET A 1 -67.31 -20.54 15.76
CA MET A 1 -66.53 -19.37 16.23
C MET A 1 -65.07 -19.60 15.84
N ALA A 2 -64.64 -18.96 14.76
CA ALA A 2 -63.27 -19.06 14.24
C ALA A 2 -62.54 -17.74 14.55
N SER A 3 -61.39 -17.83 15.21
CA SER A 3 -60.53 -16.70 15.57
C SER A 3 -59.79 -16.16 14.32
N PRO A 4 -59.56 -14.84 14.19
CA PRO A 4 -58.87 -14.29 13.04
C PRO A 4 -57.34 -14.41 13.18
N VAL A 5 -56.67 -14.68 12.06
CA VAL A 5 -55.21 -14.69 11.90
C VAL A 5 -54.71 -13.24 11.83
N PRO A 6 -53.65 -12.83 12.56
CA PRO A 6 -53.10 -11.49 12.44
C PRO A 6 -52.21 -11.37 11.19
N ASP A 7 -52.48 -10.34 10.41
CA ASP A 7 -51.73 -9.90 9.23
C ASP A 7 -50.27 -9.53 9.61
N ARG A 8 -49.29 -10.09 8.88
CA ARG A 8 -47.84 -9.86 9.05
C ARG A 8 -47.26 -9.00 7.92
N SER A 9 -47.95 -7.95 7.50
CA SER A 9 -47.51 -7.08 6.40
C SER A 9 -46.94 -5.71 6.82
N ALA A 10 -46.30 -5.60 7.99
CA ALA A 10 -45.62 -4.37 8.40
C ALA A 10 -44.23 -4.62 9.03
N ALA A 11 -43.33 -5.23 8.27
CA ALA A 11 -41.90 -5.13 8.54
C ALA A 11 -41.45 -3.72 8.13
N ARG A 12 -41.13 -2.87 9.12
CA ARG A 12 -40.53 -1.54 8.90
C ARG A 12 -39.20 -1.72 8.17
N ASP A 13 -39.12 -1.12 6.99
CA ASP A 13 -37.90 -0.98 6.19
C ASP A 13 -36.86 -0.14 6.97
N PRO A 14 -35.66 -0.65 7.28
CA PRO A 14 -34.65 0.10 8.02
C PRO A 14 -33.91 1.14 7.15
N GLY A 15 -34.22 1.25 5.86
CA GLY A 15 -33.58 2.18 4.92
C GLY A 15 -34.31 3.51 4.75
N GLY A 16 -34.30 4.38 5.77
CA GLY A 16 -34.80 5.75 5.60
C GLY A 16 -33.95 6.56 4.61
N PRO A 17 -34.54 7.50 3.84
CA PRO A 17 -33.82 8.32 2.85
C PRO A 17 -32.69 9.16 3.44
N ALA A 18 -32.69 9.39 4.75
CA ALA A 18 -31.60 10.06 5.45
C ALA A 18 -30.29 9.26 5.42
N SER A 19 -30.32 7.92 5.56
CA SER A 19 -29.09 7.11 5.56
C SER A 19 -28.47 7.08 4.17
N THR A 20 -29.28 6.94 3.12
CA THR A 20 -28.81 6.94 1.72
C THR A 20 -28.27 8.30 1.28
N VAL A 21 -28.79 9.40 1.81
CA VAL A 21 -28.25 10.75 1.55
C VAL A 21 -26.90 10.95 2.24
N TRP A 22 -26.72 10.46 3.48
CA TRP A 22 -25.43 10.52 4.17
C TRP A 22 -24.39 9.55 3.57
N THR A 23 -24.80 8.37 3.09
CA THR A 23 -23.91 7.42 2.39
C THR A 23 -23.41 7.99 1.06
N LEU A 24 -24.31 8.60 0.28
CA LEU A 24 -23.96 9.30 -0.96
C LEU A 24 -23.11 10.53 -0.66
N ALA A 25 -23.41 11.32 0.36
CA ALA A 25 -22.60 12.49 0.72
C ALA A 25 -21.17 12.12 1.11
N LEU A 26 -20.95 11.04 1.86
CA LEU A 26 -19.61 10.56 2.23
C LEU A 26 -18.85 9.96 1.04
N ALA A 27 -19.52 9.19 0.17
CA ALA A 27 -18.92 8.68 -1.06
C ALA A 27 -18.56 9.81 -2.05
N THR A 28 -19.42 10.83 -2.15
CA THR A 28 -19.19 12.00 -3.01
C THR A 28 -18.16 12.96 -2.39
N ALA A 29 -18.01 13.01 -1.06
CA ALA A 29 -16.93 13.73 -0.40
C ALA A 29 -15.57 13.05 -0.62
N LEU A 30 -15.52 11.71 -0.60
CA LEU A 30 -14.32 10.93 -0.93
C LEU A 30 -13.89 11.08 -2.41
N VAL A 31 -14.85 11.15 -3.33
CA VAL A 31 -14.58 11.42 -4.76
C VAL A 31 -14.31 12.90 -5.01
N GLY A 32 -15.03 13.80 -4.35
CA GLY A 32 -14.90 15.25 -4.49
C GLY A 32 -13.56 15.79 -3.99
N LEU A 33 -13.02 15.23 -2.91
CA LEU A 33 -11.68 15.58 -2.40
C LEU A 33 -10.55 15.19 -3.38
N VAL A 34 -10.85 14.36 -4.39
CA VAL A 34 -9.90 13.86 -5.41
C VAL A 34 -10.17 14.43 -6.81
N ALA A 35 -11.36 14.98 -7.08
CA ALA A 35 -11.83 15.30 -8.43
C ALA A 35 -12.14 16.78 -8.73
N PHE A 36 -11.83 17.75 -7.85
CA PHE A 36 -12.10 19.16 -8.18
C PHE A 36 -11.14 19.73 -9.25
N PRO A 37 -11.63 20.57 -10.19
CA PRO A 37 -10.81 21.10 -11.29
C PRO A 37 -9.86 22.21 -10.83
N ARG A 38 -8.67 22.22 -11.44
CA ARG A 38 -7.63 23.22 -11.28
C ARG A 38 -8.13 24.63 -11.63
N ARG A 39 -7.97 25.58 -10.71
CA ARG A 39 -7.93 27.01 -11.07
C ARG A 39 -6.62 27.26 -11.82
N ALA A 40 -6.71 27.55 -13.12
CA ALA A 40 -5.58 28.06 -13.88
C ALA A 40 -5.17 29.42 -13.28
N ALA A 41 -3.96 29.50 -12.73
CA ALA A 41 -3.36 30.77 -12.38
C ALA A 41 -3.09 31.55 -13.67
N GLY A 42 -3.55 32.81 -13.71
CA GLY A 42 -3.39 33.69 -14.88
C GLY A 42 -1.91 34.05 -15.14
N PRO A 43 -1.59 34.49 -16.36
CA PRO A 43 -0.21 34.72 -16.78
C PRO A 43 0.37 35.97 -16.10
N THR A 44 1.46 35.80 -15.35
CA THR A 44 2.29 36.91 -14.85
C THR A 44 3.43 37.21 -15.82
N GLY A 45 3.37 38.37 -16.47
CA GLY A 45 4.47 39.28 -16.89
C GLY A 45 5.70 38.76 -17.67
N PRO A 46 6.25 39.54 -18.61
CA PRO A 46 7.37 39.10 -19.44
C PRO A 46 8.68 39.10 -18.64
N ARG A 47 9.32 37.92 -18.54
CA ARG A 47 10.72 37.80 -18.13
C ARG A 47 11.61 37.84 -19.37
N THR A 48 12.36 38.91 -19.53
CA THR A 48 13.56 38.97 -20.35
C THR A 48 14.65 38.16 -19.67
N ASP A 49 15.19 37.15 -20.37
CA ASP A 49 16.62 36.85 -20.52
C ASP A 49 16.80 35.47 -21.16
N ALA A 50 17.24 35.49 -22.41
CA ALA A 50 17.40 34.32 -23.27
C ALA A 50 18.86 33.83 -23.21
N GLY A 51 19.06 32.63 -22.66
CA GLY A 51 20.21 31.77 -22.95
C GLY A 51 19.73 30.56 -23.77
N PRO A 52 20.52 30.03 -24.73
CA PRO A 52 20.07 28.92 -25.56
C PRO A 52 20.04 27.63 -24.72
N ARG A 53 18.84 27.15 -24.39
CA ARG A 53 18.66 25.81 -23.81
C ARG A 53 18.70 24.76 -24.93
N PRO A 54 19.42 23.64 -24.77
CA PRO A 54 19.41 22.57 -25.76
C PRO A 54 17.99 22.02 -25.89
N ALA A 55 17.43 22.17 -27.09
CA ALA A 55 16.18 21.54 -27.49
C ALA A 55 16.42 20.03 -27.57
N PHE A 56 15.91 19.29 -26.58
CA PHE A 56 15.47 17.88 -26.60
C PHE A 56 15.42 17.36 -25.14
N ALA A 57 14.50 17.92 -24.34
CA ALA A 57 14.08 17.33 -23.07
C ALA A 57 12.56 17.10 -23.15
N GLY A 58 12.20 15.88 -23.52
CA GLY A 58 10.80 15.46 -23.64
C GLY A 58 10.04 15.63 -22.32
N ALA A 59 8.93 16.36 -22.43
CA ALA A 59 7.83 16.54 -21.50
C ALA A 59 7.72 15.56 -20.31
N SER A 60 8.01 16.06 -19.12
CA SER A 60 7.15 15.82 -17.95
C SER A 60 6.52 17.16 -17.58
N ALA A 61 5.26 17.37 -17.92
CA ALA A 61 4.44 18.51 -17.48
C ALA A 61 4.07 18.37 -15.99
N HIS A 62 5.09 18.13 -15.17
CA HIS A 62 5.02 17.96 -13.73
C HIS A 62 5.81 19.14 -13.15
N GLU A 63 5.10 20.15 -12.66
CA GLU A 63 5.72 21.17 -11.82
C GLU A 63 5.75 20.59 -10.40
N PRO A 64 6.93 20.24 -9.86
CA PRO A 64 7.02 19.84 -8.46
C PRO A 64 6.52 20.98 -7.56
N SER A 65 6.00 20.62 -6.38
CA SER A 65 5.63 21.59 -5.35
C SER A 65 6.72 22.66 -5.21
N PRO A 66 6.40 23.96 -5.04
CA PRO A 66 7.43 25.00 -4.94
C PRO A 66 8.52 24.64 -3.92
N THR A 67 9.77 24.54 -4.38
CA THR A 67 10.94 24.12 -3.59
C THR A 67 11.99 25.22 -3.58
N HIS A 68 12.69 25.38 -2.46
CA HIS A 68 13.93 26.13 -2.39
C HIS A 68 15.12 25.17 -2.40
N GLU A 69 16.16 25.49 -3.17
CA GLU A 69 17.39 24.69 -3.29
C GLU A 69 18.62 25.54 -2.96
N GLY A 70 19.73 24.87 -2.64
CA GLY A 70 21.02 25.53 -2.46
C GLY A 70 21.00 26.63 -1.39
N ASP A 71 21.48 27.82 -1.75
CA ASP A 71 21.60 28.94 -0.80
C ASP A 71 20.24 29.57 -0.46
N ASP A 72 19.27 29.52 -1.39
CA ASP A 72 17.89 29.96 -1.12
C ASP A 72 17.24 29.08 -0.05
N ALA A 73 17.47 27.76 -0.09
CA ALA A 73 16.97 26.83 0.91
C ALA A 73 17.51 27.16 2.31
N LYS A 74 18.81 27.45 2.41
CA LYS A 74 19.45 27.86 3.67
C LYS A 74 18.88 29.19 4.18
N ALA A 75 18.70 30.16 3.28
CA ALA A 75 18.15 31.47 3.63
C ALA A 75 16.70 31.36 4.13
N VAL A 76 15.88 30.54 3.48
CA VAL A 76 14.49 30.26 3.91
C VAL A 76 14.49 29.55 5.25
N ALA A 77 15.35 28.55 5.45
CA ALA A 77 15.44 27.81 6.71
C ALA A 77 15.73 28.73 7.91
N LEU A 78 16.60 29.73 7.72
CA LEU A 78 16.91 30.73 8.75
C LEU A 78 15.76 31.72 8.98
N ARG A 79 15.08 32.17 7.92
CA ARG A 79 13.97 33.15 8.02
C ARG A 79 12.70 32.55 8.61
N GLU A 80 12.46 31.27 8.36
CA GLU A 80 11.24 30.55 8.74
C GLU A 80 11.47 29.55 9.89
N ALA A 81 12.35 29.88 10.84
CA ALA A 81 12.71 28.99 11.94
C ALA A 81 11.48 28.49 12.74
N ASP A 82 10.41 29.29 12.82
CA ASP A 82 9.15 28.96 13.52
C ASP A 82 8.29 27.88 12.81
N ARG A 83 8.73 27.38 11.65
CA ARG A 83 8.07 26.30 10.88
C ARG A 83 8.77 24.94 11.02
N GLY A 84 9.77 24.82 11.90
CA GLY A 84 10.49 23.55 12.12
C GLY A 84 11.58 23.28 11.08
N ARG A 85 12.16 24.32 10.48
CA ARG A 85 13.21 24.20 9.45
C ARG A 85 14.53 23.64 9.98
N GLY A 86 14.74 23.67 11.29
CA GLY A 86 15.88 23.05 11.98
C GLY A 86 15.53 21.77 12.75
N ALA A 87 14.37 21.15 12.50
CA ALA A 87 13.93 19.96 13.24
C ALA A 87 14.81 18.74 12.88
N SER A 88 15.39 18.11 13.91
CA SER A 88 16.15 16.86 13.81
C SER A 88 15.27 15.60 13.99
N HIS A 89 14.05 15.81 14.49
CA HIS A 89 13.02 14.80 14.68
C HIS A 89 11.65 15.35 14.27
N PRO A 90 10.76 14.55 13.63
CA PRO A 90 9.39 14.97 13.33
C PRO A 90 8.56 15.52 14.51
N ALA A 91 8.88 15.16 15.76
CA ALA A 91 8.17 15.63 16.94
C ALA A 91 8.54 17.08 17.31
N GLU A 92 9.66 17.60 16.79
CA GLU A 92 10.11 18.97 16.99
C GLU A 92 9.42 19.94 16.00
N ILE A 93 8.73 19.42 14.99
CA ILE A 93 8.03 20.24 14.00
C ILE A 93 6.81 20.88 14.67
N PRO A 94 6.71 22.23 14.69
CA PRO A 94 5.59 22.92 15.32
C PRO A 94 4.31 22.80 14.47
N ALA A 95 3.16 23.15 15.04
CA ALA A 95 1.86 23.06 14.37
C ALA A 95 1.80 23.81 13.03
N LYS A 96 2.51 24.94 12.90
CA LYS A 96 2.64 25.66 11.62
C LYS A 96 3.33 24.82 10.55
N GLY A 97 4.41 24.13 10.90
CA GLY A 97 5.12 23.22 10.00
C GLY A 97 4.28 22.00 9.61
N TRP A 98 3.54 21.43 10.56
CA TRP A 98 2.59 20.33 10.26
C TRP A 98 1.45 20.76 9.34
N LYS A 99 0.96 21.99 9.48
CA LYS A 99 -0.01 22.56 8.54
C LYS A 99 0.58 22.64 7.13
N ASP A 100 1.83 23.10 6.99
CA ASP A 100 2.50 23.15 5.69
C ASP A 100 2.65 21.76 5.08
N ILE A 101 3.14 20.80 5.86
CA ILE A 101 3.31 19.40 5.45
C ILE A 101 1.98 18.82 4.98
N ALA A 102 0.89 19.00 5.74
CA ALA A 102 -0.42 18.49 5.39
C ALA A 102 -0.96 19.12 4.09
N LEU A 103 -0.82 20.44 3.92
CA LEU A 103 -1.32 21.14 2.75
C LEU A 103 -0.51 20.79 1.49
N ARG A 104 0.82 20.66 1.60
CA ARG A 104 1.67 20.20 0.50
C ARG A 104 1.37 18.74 0.15
N THR A 105 1.26 17.86 1.14
CA THR A 105 0.87 16.45 0.93
C THR A 105 -0.44 16.35 0.14
N TYR A 106 -1.46 17.11 0.53
CA TYR A 106 -2.74 17.13 -0.17
C TYR A 106 -2.62 17.66 -1.61
N ARG A 107 -1.88 18.76 -1.81
CA ARG A 107 -1.64 19.32 -3.15
C ARG A 107 -0.90 18.33 -4.05
N ASP A 108 0.15 17.71 -3.52
CA ASP A 108 1.02 16.81 -4.27
C ASP A 108 0.34 15.50 -4.64
N ILE A 109 -0.59 15.00 -3.81
CA ILE A 109 -1.46 13.88 -4.20
C ILE A 109 -2.18 14.19 -5.53
N GLY A 110 -2.70 15.41 -5.69
CA GLY A 110 -3.35 15.85 -6.91
C GLY A 110 -2.37 16.12 -8.06
N GLU A 111 -1.34 16.91 -7.81
CA GLU A 111 -0.40 17.36 -8.86
C GLU A 111 0.48 16.22 -9.41
N ASN A 112 0.89 15.29 -8.56
CA ASN A 112 1.63 14.08 -8.97
C ASN A 112 0.70 13.02 -9.59
N ARG A 113 -0.62 13.28 -9.64
CA ARG A 113 -1.63 12.32 -10.12
C ARG A 113 -1.52 10.96 -9.41
N LEU A 114 -1.29 10.97 -8.09
CA LEU A 114 -1.22 9.75 -7.28
C LEU A 114 -2.39 8.78 -7.52
N PRO A 115 -3.65 9.24 -7.70
CA PRO A 115 -4.77 8.38 -8.08
C PRO A 115 -4.51 7.54 -9.34
N LEU A 116 -3.93 8.14 -10.38
CA LEU A 116 -3.62 7.47 -11.64
C LEU A 116 -2.44 6.50 -11.48
N ILE A 117 -1.40 6.92 -10.74
CA ILE A 117 -0.24 6.06 -10.45
C ILE A 117 -0.69 4.83 -9.65
N ALA A 118 -1.52 5.02 -8.62
CA ALA A 118 -2.10 3.95 -7.83
C ALA A 118 -2.94 2.98 -8.68
N ALA A 119 -3.65 3.48 -9.69
CA ALA A 119 -4.39 2.64 -10.63
C ALA A 119 -3.44 1.77 -11.48
N GLY A 120 -2.32 2.33 -11.96
CA GLY A 120 -1.28 1.57 -12.64
C GLY A 120 -0.67 0.48 -11.75
N VAL A 121 -0.29 0.83 -10.52
CA VAL A 121 0.23 -0.12 -9.53
C VAL A 121 -0.80 -1.22 -9.22
N THR A 122 -2.07 -0.87 -9.12
CA THR A 122 -3.17 -1.83 -8.90
C THR A 122 -3.26 -2.84 -10.03
N PHE A 123 -3.22 -2.38 -11.28
CA PHE A 123 -3.23 -3.25 -12.46
C PHE A 123 -2.08 -4.26 -12.42
N PHE A 124 -0.85 -3.81 -12.17
CA PHE A 124 0.30 -4.71 -12.11
C PHE A 124 0.31 -5.60 -10.87
N THR A 125 -0.24 -5.12 -9.74
CA THR A 125 -0.45 -5.94 -8.54
C THR A 125 -1.41 -7.09 -8.85
N LEU A 126 -2.51 -6.82 -9.55
CA LEU A 126 -3.47 -7.87 -9.96
C LEU A 126 -2.82 -8.92 -10.86
N LEU A 127 -1.99 -8.51 -11.82
CA LEU A 127 -1.23 -9.45 -12.64
C LEU A 127 -0.25 -10.28 -11.82
N ALA A 128 0.37 -9.68 -10.79
CA ALA A 128 1.30 -10.34 -9.89
C ALA A 128 0.63 -11.33 -8.91
N ILE A 129 -0.70 -11.26 -8.71
CA ILE A 129 -1.41 -12.18 -7.82
C ILE A 129 -1.34 -13.62 -8.32
N PHE A 130 -1.52 -13.87 -9.62
CA PHE A 130 -1.47 -15.24 -10.16
C PHE A 130 -0.15 -15.96 -9.85
N PRO A 131 1.03 -15.39 -10.17
CA PRO A 131 2.28 -16.01 -9.80
C PRO A 131 2.52 -16.00 -8.28
N ALA A 132 2.04 -15.00 -7.54
CA ALA A 132 2.13 -15.02 -6.08
C ALA A 132 1.35 -16.20 -5.47
N VAL A 133 0.13 -16.48 -5.95
CA VAL A 133 -0.66 -17.63 -5.53
C VAL A 133 0.05 -18.93 -5.90
N ALA A 134 0.60 -19.05 -7.11
CA ALA A 134 1.38 -20.22 -7.52
C ALA A 134 2.58 -20.45 -6.59
N ALA A 135 3.28 -19.38 -6.17
CA ALA A 135 4.36 -19.44 -5.21
C ALA A 135 3.87 -19.91 -3.84
N LEU A 136 2.75 -19.38 -3.32
CA LEU A 136 2.16 -19.78 -2.04
C LEU A 136 1.79 -21.27 -2.03
N VAL A 137 1.11 -21.76 -3.06
CA VAL A 137 0.72 -23.18 -3.15
C VAL A 137 1.96 -24.07 -3.26
N SER A 138 2.98 -23.63 -4.00
CA SER A 138 4.25 -24.37 -4.10
C SER A 138 5.01 -24.39 -2.76
N CYS A 139 5.00 -23.30 -1.99
CA CYS A 139 5.55 -23.27 -0.63
C CYS A 139 4.78 -24.18 0.32
N TYR A 140 3.46 -24.28 0.18
CA TYR A 140 2.64 -25.20 0.97
C TYR A 140 3.04 -26.67 0.72
N GLY A 141 3.27 -27.03 -0.55
CA GLY A 141 3.77 -28.36 -0.94
C GLY A 141 5.17 -28.71 -0.43
N LEU A 142 5.94 -27.76 0.11
CA LEU A 142 7.23 -28.04 0.76
C LEU A 142 7.08 -28.55 2.19
N VAL A 143 5.97 -28.23 2.85
CA VAL A 143 5.77 -28.49 4.29
C VAL A 143 4.73 -29.59 4.53
N ALA A 144 3.78 -29.76 3.61
CA ALA A 144 2.75 -30.78 3.70
C ALA A 144 3.02 -31.95 2.74
N ASP A 145 3.01 -33.18 3.26
CA ASP A 145 3.05 -34.40 2.43
C ASP A 145 1.77 -34.51 1.58
N ALA A 146 1.89 -35.03 0.36
CA ALA A 146 0.77 -35.14 -0.59
C ALA A 146 -0.47 -35.86 -0.02
N SER A 147 -0.29 -36.79 0.93
CA SER A 147 -1.39 -37.44 1.67
C SER A 147 -2.14 -36.46 2.58
N THR A 148 -1.41 -35.62 3.32
CA THR A 148 -1.99 -34.60 4.22
C THR A 148 -2.73 -33.52 3.44
N ILE A 149 -2.18 -33.14 2.28
CA ILE A 149 -2.82 -32.19 1.35
C ILE A 149 -4.15 -32.76 0.83
N ASN A 150 -4.15 -34.01 0.37
CA ASN A 150 -5.35 -34.67 -0.16
C ASN A 150 -6.45 -34.85 0.91
N ASP A 151 -6.08 -35.24 2.13
CA ASP A 151 -7.04 -35.39 3.24
C ASP A 151 -7.69 -34.06 3.64
N GLN A 152 -6.92 -32.96 3.62
CA GLN A 152 -7.43 -31.62 3.89
C GLN A 152 -8.25 -31.06 2.72
N LEU A 153 -7.85 -31.31 1.47
CA LEU A 153 -8.67 -30.94 0.30
C LEU A 153 -10.02 -31.65 0.31
N ALA A 154 -10.06 -32.94 0.66
CA ALA A 154 -11.31 -33.69 0.80
C ALA A 154 -12.23 -33.08 1.88
N SER A 155 -11.65 -32.54 2.97
CA SER A 155 -12.42 -31.83 4.00
C SER A 155 -12.95 -30.45 3.58
N LEU A 156 -12.36 -29.85 2.54
CA LEU A 156 -12.70 -28.51 2.04
C LEU A 156 -13.57 -28.51 0.79
N GLN A 157 -13.87 -29.67 0.19
CA GLN A 157 -14.72 -29.82 -1.01
C GLN A 157 -16.13 -29.23 -0.86
N GLY A 158 -16.62 -29.02 0.37
CA GLY A 158 -17.91 -28.36 0.66
C GLY A 158 -17.84 -26.84 0.87
N ILE A 159 -16.65 -26.26 0.94
CA ILE A 159 -16.42 -24.85 1.32
C ILE A 159 -15.74 -24.07 0.19
N MET A 160 -14.92 -24.74 -0.63
CA MET A 160 -14.13 -24.10 -1.68
C MET A 160 -14.80 -24.19 -3.06
N PRO A 161 -14.74 -23.13 -3.90
CA PRO A 161 -15.18 -23.19 -5.29
C PRO A 161 -14.40 -24.24 -6.10
N GLN A 162 -15.07 -24.99 -6.96
CA GLN A 162 -14.49 -26.08 -7.77
C GLN A 162 -13.20 -25.69 -8.52
N GLY A 163 -13.17 -24.50 -9.15
CA GLY A 163 -11.99 -24.07 -9.90
C GLY A 163 -10.73 -23.85 -9.05
N ALA A 164 -10.86 -23.63 -7.74
CA ALA A 164 -9.70 -23.55 -6.86
C ALA A 164 -9.19 -24.96 -6.47
N LEU A 165 -10.10 -25.94 -6.36
CA LEU A 165 -9.74 -27.35 -6.15
C LEU A 165 -9.00 -27.92 -7.38
N ASP A 166 -9.43 -27.56 -8.58
CA ASP A 166 -8.80 -28.02 -9.83
C ASP A 166 -7.33 -27.56 -9.96
N ILE A 167 -7.05 -26.30 -9.60
CA ILE A 167 -5.68 -25.75 -9.62
C ILE A 167 -4.78 -26.50 -8.64
N LEU A 168 -5.30 -26.81 -7.44
CA LEU A 168 -4.56 -27.54 -6.41
C LEU A 168 -4.34 -29.01 -6.82
N ASP A 169 -5.34 -29.67 -7.40
CA ASP A 169 -5.24 -31.07 -7.86
C ASP A 169 -4.20 -31.22 -8.98
N ASP A 170 -4.18 -30.30 -9.95
CA ASP A 170 -3.16 -30.24 -10.99
C ASP A 170 -1.74 -30.06 -10.42
N GLN A 171 -1.62 -29.31 -9.32
CA GLN A 171 -0.33 -29.07 -8.67
C GLN A 171 0.14 -30.29 -7.86
N VAL A 172 -0.78 -30.99 -7.18
CA VAL A 172 -0.50 -32.25 -6.47
C VAL A 172 -0.15 -33.38 -7.45
N LYS A 173 -0.83 -33.50 -8.59
CA LYS A 173 -0.49 -34.48 -9.65
C LYS A 173 0.93 -34.26 -10.18
N ARG A 174 1.30 -32.99 -10.43
CA ARG A 174 2.67 -32.63 -10.86
C ARG A 174 3.73 -32.98 -9.81
N LEU A 175 3.37 -32.98 -8.52
CA LEU A 175 4.25 -33.38 -7.41
C LEU A 175 4.36 -34.91 -7.26
N ASN A 176 3.39 -35.70 -7.73
CA ASN A 176 3.42 -37.16 -7.62
C ASN A 176 4.03 -37.87 -8.85
N GLU A 177 4.09 -37.22 -10.02
CA GLU A 177 4.53 -37.87 -11.28
C GLU A 177 6.05 -37.88 -11.56
N LYS A 178 6.90 -37.28 -10.71
CA LYS A 178 8.37 -37.23 -10.92
C LYS A 178 9.11 -37.72 -9.68
N GLY A 179 10.18 -38.52 -9.85
CA GLY A 179 10.91 -39.13 -8.72
C GLY A 179 11.67 -38.15 -7.80
N ASN A 180 11.97 -38.62 -6.58
CA ASN A 180 12.44 -37.89 -5.38
C ASN A 180 13.49 -36.76 -5.57
N THR A 181 14.42 -36.86 -6.53
CA THR A 181 15.46 -35.83 -6.74
C THR A 181 15.04 -34.76 -7.76
N ALA A 182 14.21 -35.12 -8.74
CA ALA A 182 13.67 -34.18 -9.72
C ALA A 182 12.56 -33.30 -9.13
N LEU A 183 11.88 -33.77 -8.07
CA LEU A 183 10.85 -33.03 -7.34
C LEU A 183 11.41 -31.79 -6.64
N GLY A 184 12.48 -31.95 -5.85
CA GLY A 184 13.08 -30.82 -5.13
C GLY A 184 13.57 -29.72 -6.07
N LEU A 185 14.28 -30.09 -7.14
CA LEU A 185 14.79 -29.10 -8.10
C LEU A 185 13.67 -28.42 -8.91
N SER A 186 12.68 -29.17 -9.40
CA SER A 186 11.57 -28.60 -10.18
C SER A 186 10.68 -27.68 -9.34
N LEU A 187 10.47 -28.02 -8.06
CA LEU A 187 9.73 -27.19 -7.11
C LEU A 187 10.48 -25.90 -6.75
N ILE A 188 11.80 -25.97 -6.51
CA ILE A 188 12.62 -24.77 -6.30
C ILE A 188 12.58 -23.87 -7.53
N VAL A 189 12.69 -24.45 -8.73
CA VAL A 189 12.61 -23.69 -9.99
C VAL A 189 11.23 -23.07 -10.20
N SER A 190 10.13 -23.76 -9.89
CA SER A 190 8.78 -23.21 -10.02
C SER A 190 8.50 -22.08 -9.03
N ILE A 191 8.96 -22.22 -7.78
CA ILE A 191 8.89 -21.14 -6.78
C ILE A 191 9.71 -19.96 -7.26
N ALA A 192 10.95 -20.17 -7.69
CA ALA A 192 11.82 -19.09 -8.16
C ALA A 192 11.20 -18.34 -9.36
N LEU A 193 10.64 -19.07 -10.33
CA LEU A 193 9.98 -18.47 -11.50
C LEU A 193 8.70 -17.71 -11.12
N SER A 194 7.94 -18.23 -10.16
CA SER A 194 6.72 -17.60 -9.66
C SER A 194 7.03 -16.32 -8.88
N VAL A 195 8.01 -16.36 -7.97
CA VAL A 195 8.48 -15.18 -7.24
C VAL A 195 9.07 -14.15 -8.19
N TRP A 196 9.84 -14.58 -9.20
CA TRP A 196 10.35 -13.70 -10.25
C TRP A 196 9.23 -13.00 -11.03
N SER A 197 8.17 -13.73 -11.36
CA SER A 197 7.01 -13.17 -12.07
C SER A 197 6.21 -12.20 -11.20
N ALA A 198 6.00 -12.51 -9.91
CA ALA A 198 5.33 -11.64 -8.95
C ALA A 198 6.12 -10.33 -8.68
N ASN A 199 7.45 -10.38 -8.82
CA ASN A 199 8.35 -9.26 -8.61
C ASN A 199 8.02 -8.01 -9.47
N GLY A 200 7.37 -8.20 -10.63
CA GLY A 200 6.90 -7.09 -11.46
C GLY A 200 6.00 -6.12 -10.69
N GLY A 201 5.08 -6.62 -9.87
CA GLY A 201 4.18 -5.77 -9.07
C GLY A 201 4.93 -4.89 -8.06
N VAL A 202 5.92 -5.46 -7.37
CA VAL A 202 6.75 -4.72 -6.39
C VAL A 202 7.58 -3.64 -7.08
N LYS A 203 8.12 -3.89 -8.28
CA LYS A 203 8.84 -2.87 -9.05
C LYS A 203 7.96 -1.68 -9.39
N HIS A 204 6.69 -1.90 -9.75
CA HIS A 204 5.77 -0.79 -9.99
C HIS A 204 5.44 0.00 -8.71
N VAL A 205 5.41 -0.65 -7.55
CA VAL A 205 5.34 0.06 -6.26
C VAL A 205 6.59 0.92 -6.07
N PHE A 206 7.79 0.40 -6.39
CA PHE A 206 9.03 1.18 -6.28
C PHE A 206 9.04 2.37 -7.24
N ASP A 207 8.57 2.20 -8.47
CA ASP A 207 8.43 3.31 -9.43
C ASP A 207 7.46 4.37 -8.91
N ALA A 208 6.33 3.97 -8.34
CA ALA A 208 5.38 4.90 -7.72
C ALA A 208 5.99 5.65 -6.53
N LEU A 209 6.78 4.96 -5.69
CA LEU A 209 7.49 5.59 -4.58
C LEU A 209 8.58 6.55 -5.08
N ASN A 210 9.32 6.18 -6.13
CA ASN A 210 10.30 7.07 -6.76
C ASN A 210 9.61 8.38 -7.22
N ILE A 211 8.43 8.28 -7.84
CA ILE A 211 7.65 9.46 -8.23
C ILE A 211 7.26 10.31 -7.00
N VAL A 212 6.75 9.69 -5.93
CA VAL A 212 6.38 10.39 -4.68
C VAL A 212 7.57 11.15 -4.07
N TYR A 213 8.76 10.57 -4.10
CA TYR A 213 9.97 11.21 -3.57
C TYR A 213 10.71 12.10 -4.59
N ASN A 214 10.14 12.34 -5.78
CA ASN A 214 10.79 13.06 -6.89
C ASN A 214 12.17 12.49 -7.26
N GLU A 215 12.31 11.17 -7.19
CA GLU A 215 13.50 10.43 -7.51
C GLU A 215 13.38 9.69 -8.85
N ARG A 216 14.53 9.40 -9.44
CA ARG A 216 14.65 8.49 -10.59
C ARG A 216 15.35 7.23 -10.15
N GLU A 217 14.97 6.09 -10.73
CA GLU A 217 15.62 4.83 -10.45
C GLU A 217 17.07 4.85 -10.97
N LYS A 218 18.03 4.86 -10.04
CA LYS A 218 19.48 4.88 -10.32
C LYS A 218 20.13 3.51 -10.09
N ARG A 219 19.44 2.56 -9.45
CA ARG A 219 19.97 1.22 -9.19
C ARG A 219 20.15 0.48 -10.51
N ASN A 220 21.26 -0.25 -10.64
CA ASN A 220 21.45 -1.12 -11.78
C ASN A 220 20.42 -2.27 -11.75
N PHE A 221 20.27 -2.95 -12.89
CA PHE A 221 19.30 -4.03 -13.05
C PHE A 221 19.43 -5.11 -11.96
N VAL A 222 20.66 -5.50 -11.60
CA VAL A 222 20.90 -6.56 -10.62
C VAL A 222 20.44 -6.13 -9.22
N LEU A 223 20.88 -4.95 -8.76
CA LEU A 223 20.54 -4.45 -7.43
C LEU A 223 19.03 -4.20 -7.29
N LEU A 224 18.39 -3.62 -8.30
CA LEU A 224 16.94 -3.43 -8.32
C LEU A 224 16.22 -4.79 -8.20
N ASN A 225 16.64 -5.80 -8.95
CA ASN A 225 16.05 -7.13 -8.87
C ASN A 225 16.26 -7.79 -7.50
N VAL A 226 17.46 -7.71 -6.92
CA VAL A 226 17.72 -8.29 -5.60
C VAL A 226 16.84 -7.65 -4.52
N VAL A 227 16.75 -6.32 -4.50
CA VAL A 227 15.92 -5.60 -3.51
C VAL A 227 14.43 -5.92 -3.74
N SER A 228 13.94 -5.80 -4.98
CA SER A 228 12.53 -6.07 -5.29
C SER A 228 12.13 -7.53 -5.04
N LEU A 229 13.01 -8.51 -5.33
CA LEU A 229 12.80 -9.92 -4.98
C LEU A 229 12.77 -10.13 -3.47
N GLY A 230 13.65 -9.46 -2.72
CA GLY A 230 13.63 -9.47 -1.25
C GLY A 230 12.30 -8.99 -0.69
N PHE A 231 11.74 -7.90 -1.23
CA PHE A 231 10.41 -7.41 -0.87
C PHE A 231 9.28 -8.36 -1.30
N THR A 232 9.40 -8.99 -2.47
CA THR A 232 8.41 -9.97 -2.95
C THR A 232 8.38 -11.19 -2.05
N ALA A 233 9.55 -11.75 -1.73
CA ALA A 233 9.69 -12.87 -0.81
C ALA A 233 9.22 -12.50 0.61
N GLY A 234 9.56 -11.29 1.08
CA GLY A 234 9.10 -10.77 2.36
C GLY A 234 7.57 -10.61 2.42
N ALA A 235 6.95 -10.12 1.34
CA ALA A 235 5.49 -10.01 1.24
C ALA A 235 4.80 -11.37 1.23
N LEU A 236 5.37 -12.36 0.53
CA LEU A 236 4.88 -13.75 0.55
C LEU A 236 5.02 -14.37 1.94
N ALA A 237 6.17 -14.20 2.59
CA ALA A 237 6.39 -14.67 3.96
C ALA A 237 5.42 -14.01 4.94
N PHE A 238 5.20 -12.70 4.83
CA PHE A 238 4.20 -11.99 5.62
C PHE A 238 2.80 -12.55 5.39
N LEU A 239 2.40 -12.82 4.14
CA LEU A 239 1.09 -13.39 3.83
C LEU A 239 0.92 -14.79 4.42
N ILE A 240 1.94 -15.65 4.33
CA ILE A 240 1.94 -16.99 4.96
C ILE A 240 1.77 -16.86 6.48
N LEU A 241 2.56 -16.00 7.12
CA LEU A 241 2.50 -15.76 8.57
C LEU A 241 1.14 -15.18 8.99
N ALA A 242 0.58 -14.27 8.19
CA ALA A 242 -0.73 -13.68 8.44
C ALA A 242 -1.84 -14.73 8.36
N LEU A 243 -1.84 -15.58 7.32
CA LEU A 243 -2.79 -16.68 7.18
C LEU A 243 -2.65 -17.68 8.33
N ALA A 244 -1.42 -18.06 8.70
CA ALA A 244 -1.17 -18.93 9.84
C ALA A 244 -1.68 -18.33 11.16
N ALA A 245 -1.43 -17.04 11.41
CA ALA A 245 -1.89 -16.35 12.61
C ALA A 245 -3.43 -16.21 12.67
N VAL A 246 -4.09 -16.06 11.52
CA VAL A 246 -5.56 -15.90 11.45
C VAL A 246 -6.27 -17.25 11.53
N VAL A 247 -5.77 -18.27 10.82
CA VAL A 247 -6.45 -19.55 10.61
C VAL A 247 -5.93 -20.65 11.53
N VAL A 248 -4.60 -20.84 11.58
CA VAL A 248 -3.97 -21.99 12.25
C VAL A 248 -3.82 -21.75 13.75
N LEU A 249 -3.39 -20.56 14.14
CA LEU A 249 -3.12 -20.23 15.55
C LEU A 249 -4.34 -20.46 16.47
N PRO A 250 -5.58 -20.05 16.13
CA PRO A 250 -6.74 -20.34 16.99
C PRO A 250 -7.02 -21.84 17.14
N VAL A 251 -6.79 -22.62 16.08
CA VAL A 251 -7.02 -24.08 16.09
C VAL A 251 -5.97 -24.77 16.96
N VAL A 252 -4.70 -24.39 16.83
CA VAL A 252 -3.63 -24.97 17.67
C VAL A 252 -3.84 -24.63 19.14
N LEU A 253 -4.21 -23.38 19.47
CA LEU A 253 -4.46 -22.97 20.85
C LEU A 253 -5.62 -23.76 21.48
N SER A 254 -6.67 -24.09 20.71
CA SER A 254 -7.78 -24.90 21.22
C SER A 254 -7.40 -26.36 21.50
N TYR A 255 -6.46 -26.95 20.75
CA TYR A 255 -5.96 -28.32 21.00
C TYR A 255 -4.97 -28.42 22.15
N VAL A 256 -4.14 -27.39 22.38
CA VAL A 256 -3.10 -27.38 23.44
C VAL A 256 -3.70 -27.17 24.85
N GLY A 257 -5.01 -27.04 24.98
CA GLY A 257 -5.70 -26.93 26.27
C GLY A 257 -5.74 -25.52 26.84
N PHE A 258 -5.29 -24.52 26.07
CA PHE A 258 -5.64 -23.12 26.31
C PHE A 258 -7.11 -22.93 25.88
N GLY A 259 -8.03 -23.33 26.77
CA GLY A 259 -9.48 -23.16 26.59
C GLY A 259 -9.91 -21.69 26.53
N SER A 260 -11.22 -21.44 26.75
CA SER A 260 -11.88 -20.11 26.76
C SER A 260 -11.17 -19.02 27.58
N ASP A 261 -10.26 -19.39 28.49
CA ASP A 261 -9.54 -18.48 29.39
C ASP A 261 -8.32 -17.79 28.72
N ALA A 262 -7.90 -18.25 27.54
CA ALA A 262 -6.78 -17.71 26.76
C ALA A 262 -7.20 -16.77 25.61
N TRP A 263 -8.38 -16.18 25.69
CA TRP A 263 -8.93 -15.28 24.65
C TRP A 263 -7.99 -14.09 24.34
N TRP A 264 -7.18 -13.66 25.31
CA TRP A 264 -6.20 -12.57 25.15
C TRP A 264 -5.04 -12.95 24.22
N LEU A 265 -4.62 -14.23 24.17
CA LEU A 265 -3.61 -14.72 23.22
C LEU A 265 -4.14 -14.67 21.79
N THR A 266 -5.41 -15.02 21.60
CA THR A 266 -6.10 -14.91 20.31
C THR A 266 -6.34 -13.46 19.91
N LEU A 267 -6.38 -12.52 20.86
CA LEU A 267 -6.45 -11.09 20.59
C LEU A 267 -5.08 -10.51 20.19
N LEU A 268 -3.99 -10.98 20.80
CA LEU A 268 -2.63 -10.47 20.60
C LEU A 268 -2.12 -10.61 19.15
N ARG A 269 -2.70 -11.52 18.36
CA ARG A 269 -2.40 -11.66 16.92
C ARG A 269 -2.66 -10.38 16.13
N TRP A 270 -3.70 -9.60 16.48
CA TRP A 270 -4.05 -8.39 15.73
C TRP A 270 -3.02 -7.28 15.93
N PRO A 271 -2.60 -6.93 17.17
CA PRO A 271 -1.43 -6.08 17.39
C PRO A 271 -0.16 -6.60 16.72
N ALA A 272 0.12 -7.90 16.78
CA ALA A 272 1.31 -8.48 16.15
C ALA A 272 1.31 -8.30 14.62
N LEU A 273 0.17 -8.53 13.97
CA LEU A 273 0.01 -8.28 12.53
C LEU A 273 0.11 -6.79 12.20
N LEU A 274 -0.46 -5.92 13.04
CA LEU A 274 -0.32 -4.47 12.86
C LEU A 274 1.14 -4.02 12.94
N VAL A 275 1.90 -4.53 13.91
CA VAL A 275 3.34 -4.28 14.03
C VAL A 275 4.08 -4.79 12.78
N ALA A 276 3.75 -5.99 12.30
CA ALA A 276 4.35 -6.52 11.08
C ALA A 276 4.03 -5.65 9.85
N VAL A 277 2.81 -5.14 9.71
CA VAL A 277 2.44 -4.18 8.65
C VAL A 277 3.23 -2.87 8.79
N LEU A 278 3.33 -2.32 9.99
CA LEU A 278 4.10 -1.09 10.25
C LEU A 278 5.59 -1.27 9.89
N LEU A 279 6.18 -2.41 10.25
CA LEU A 279 7.55 -2.76 9.86
C LEU A 279 7.68 -2.91 8.34
N GLY A 280 6.73 -3.59 7.69
CA GLY A 280 6.69 -3.73 6.24
C GLY A 280 6.63 -2.38 5.52
N LEU A 281 5.75 -1.47 5.96
CA LEU A 281 5.65 -0.11 5.43
C LEU A 281 6.92 0.70 5.70
N ALA A 282 7.49 0.63 6.90
CA ALA A 282 8.73 1.33 7.24
C ALA A 282 9.90 0.85 6.36
N MET A 283 10.01 -0.47 6.13
CA MET A 283 10.99 -1.03 5.20
C MET A 283 10.73 -0.55 3.76
N LEU A 284 9.47 -0.59 3.31
CA LEU A 284 9.08 -0.18 1.97
C LEU A 284 9.41 1.29 1.70
N TYR A 285 9.13 2.18 2.65
CA TYR A 285 9.43 3.62 2.50
C TYR A 285 10.92 3.93 2.61
N ARG A 286 11.69 3.09 3.32
CA ARG A 286 13.13 3.27 3.48
C ARG A 286 13.94 2.73 2.30
N TYR A 287 13.56 1.59 1.74
CA TYR A 287 14.35 0.87 0.73
C TYR A 287 13.69 0.80 -0.65
N GLY A 288 12.39 1.14 -0.74
CA GLY A 288 11.66 1.21 -2.00
C GLY A 288 12.19 2.33 -2.91
N PRO A 289 12.25 3.59 -2.45
CA PRO A 289 12.80 4.70 -3.24
C PRO A 289 14.31 4.56 -3.53
N SER A 290 14.76 5.04 -4.69
CA SER A 290 16.14 5.01 -5.16
C SER A 290 16.96 6.23 -4.70
N ARG A 291 17.15 6.33 -3.38
CA ARG A 291 17.87 7.42 -2.71
C ARG A 291 18.66 6.93 -1.51
N ASP A 292 19.46 7.82 -0.92
CA ASP A 292 20.14 7.52 0.35
C ASP A 292 19.10 7.32 1.46
N ALA A 293 19.33 6.30 2.28
CA ALA A 293 18.29 5.79 3.17
C ALA A 293 17.95 6.82 4.27
N PRO A 294 16.66 7.16 4.46
CA PRO A 294 16.23 8.01 5.56
C PRO A 294 16.42 7.30 6.91
N ARG A 295 16.62 8.06 7.99
CA ARG A 295 16.59 7.53 9.35
C ARG A 295 15.18 6.99 9.66
N TRP A 296 15.09 5.93 10.48
CA TRP A 296 13.82 5.28 10.84
C TRP A 296 12.75 6.24 11.38
N ARG A 297 13.17 7.29 12.10
CA ARG A 297 12.26 8.31 12.65
C ARG A 297 11.51 9.13 11.59
N TRP A 298 12.05 9.26 10.37
CA TRP A 298 11.45 10.05 9.29
C TRP A 298 10.49 9.23 8.42
N VAL A 299 10.55 7.90 8.47
CA VAL A 299 9.64 7.00 7.71
C VAL A 299 8.47 6.47 8.54
N THR A 300 8.62 6.44 9.86
CA THR A 300 7.63 5.84 10.78
C THR A 300 6.31 6.61 10.88
N PRO A 301 6.26 7.96 10.91
CA PRO A 301 4.99 8.67 11.05
C PRO A 301 4.07 8.46 9.84
N GLY A 302 4.59 8.49 8.61
CA GLY A 302 3.82 8.17 7.41
C GLY A 302 3.37 6.72 7.36
N GLY A 303 4.19 5.77 7.84
CA GLY A 303 3.80 4.37 8.00
C GLY A 303 2.63 4.18 8.98
N ALA A 304 2.69 4.87 10.12
CA ALA A 304 1.60 4.88 11.10
C ALA A 304 0.32 5.51 10.55
N ALA A 305 0.44 6.66 9.87
CA ALA A 305 -0.69 7.32 9.22
C ALA A 305 -1.34 6.42 8.16
N ALA A 306 -0.53 5.77 7.32
CA ALA A 306 -1.01 4.80 6.33
C ALA A 306 -1.72 3.61 6.99
N ALA A 307 -1.16 3.04 8.06
CA ALA A 307 -1.79 1.92 8.77
C ALA A 307 -3.16 2.30 9.37
N VAL A 308 -3.25 3.48 9.99
CA VAL A 308 -4.52 4.00 10.55
C VAL A 308 -5.54 4.23 9.44
N LEU A 309 -5.14 4.92 8.37
CA LEU A 309 -6.01 5.15 7.21
C LEU A 309 -6.46 3.84 6.56
N TRP A 310 -5.58 2.84 6.50
CA TRP A 310 -5.90 1.52 5.95
C TRP A 310 -6.94 0.77 6.79
N ILE A 311 -6.85 0.83 8.12
CA ILE A 311 -7.89 0.29 9.01
C ILE A 311 -9.22 1.01 8.80
N VAL A 312 -9.22 2.35 8.79
CA VAL A 312 -10.43 3.15 8.58
C VAL A 312 -11.05 2.83 7.21
N ALA A 313 -10.23 2.78 6.16
CA ALA A 313 -10.68 2.42 4.82
C ALA A 313 -11.23 0.98 4.76
N SER A 314 -10.61 0.03 5.47
CA SER A 314 -11.10 -1.36 5.56
C SER A 314 -12.50 -1.42 6.18
N LEU A 315 -12.73 -0.66 7.25
CA LEU A 315 -14.04 -0.59 7.91
C LEU A 315 -15.09 0.06 7.00
N LEU A 316 -14.75 1.19 6.37
CA LEU A 316 -15.63 1.88 5.43
C LEU A 316 -15.95 1.03 4.20
N PHE A 317 -14.95 0.34 3.65
CA PHE A 317 -15.13 -0.53 2.49
C PHE A 317 -15.99 -1.76 2.84
N SER A 318 -15.77 -2.36 4.01
CA SER A 318 -16.60 -3.46 4.51
C SER A 318 -18.05 -3.04 4.68
N TRP A 319 -18.29 -1.86 5.25
CA TRP A 319 -19.62 -1.27 5.36
C TRP A 319 -20.24 -0.98 3.99
N TYR A 320 -19.47 -0.43 3.05
CA TYR A 320 -19.91 -0.15 1.68
C TYR A 320 -20.38 -1.43 0.98
N VAL A 321 -19.56 -2.48 0.99
CA VAL A 321 -19.90 -3.77 0.35
C VAL A 321 -21.13 -4.41 0.99
N ALA A 322 -21.27 -4.34 2.32
CA ALA A 322 -22.42 -4.89 3.02
C ALA A 322 -23.75 -4.20 2.64
N HIS A 323 -23.73 -2.89 2.39
CA HIS A 323 -24.93 -2.11 2.03
C HIS A 323 -25.22 -2.10 0.53
N PHE A 324 -24.19 -2.25 -0.31
CA PHE A 324 -24.32 -2.35 -1.77
C PHE A 324 -24.54 -3.78 -2.28
N GLY A 325 -24.89 -4.74 -1.41
CA GLY A 325 -25.12 -6.15 -1.76
C GLY A 325 -26.15 -6.42 -2.86
N SER A 326 -26.96 -5.42 -3.26
CA SER A 326 -27.84 -5.50 -4.44
C SER A 326 -27.10 -5.42 -5.78
N TYR A 327 -25.92 -4.78 -5.85
CA TYR A 327 -25.09 -4.71 -7.07
C TYR A 327 -24.59 -6.09 -7.52
N ASN A 328 -24.34 -6.98 -6.54
CA ASN A 328 -23.94 -8.37 -6.78
C ASN A 328 -25.05 -9.19 -7.46
N LYS A 329 -26.33 -8.77 -7.36
CA LYS A 329 -27.45 -9.43 -8.06
C LYS A 329 -27.46 -9.15 -9.56
N THR A 330 -26.94 -8.02 -9.99
CA THR A 330 -26.93 -7.60 -11.41
C THR A 330 -25.61 -7.95 -12.10
N TYR A 331 -24.49 -7.82 -11.39
CA TYR A 331 -23.14 -7.99 -11.97
C TYR A 331 -22.40 -9.25 -11.49
N GLY A 332 -22.93 -10.00 -10.52
CA GLY A 332 -22.37 -11.27 -10.06
C GLY A 332 -20.86 -11.23 -9.81
N SER A 333 -20.13 -12.19 -10.38
CA SER A 333 -18.67 -12.30 -10.26
C SER A 333 -17.89 -11.06 -10.76
N LEU A 334 -18.43 -10.31 -11.73
CA LEU A 334 -17.82 -9.08 -12.22
C LEU A 334 -17.83 -7.99 -11.13
N GLY A 335 -18.90 -7.92 -10.33
CA GLY A 335 -18.98 -7.01 -9.19
C GLY A 335 -17.93 -7.29 -8.13
N ALA A 336 -17.67 -8.58 -7.84
CA ALA A 336 -16.61 -8.99 -6.92
C ALA A 336 -15.21 -8.59 -7.43
N ALA A 337 -14.93 -8.77 -8.72
CA ALA A 337 -13.67 -8.36 -9.33
C ALA A 337 -13.47 -6.83 -9.24
N ILE A 338 -14.48 -6.04 -9.62
CA ILE A 338 -14.43 -4.56 -9.54
C ILE A 338 -14.23 -4.10 -8.10
N GLY A 339 -14.94 -4.71 -7.15
CA GLY A 339 -14.77 -4.42 -5.72
C GLY A 339 -13.34 -4.68 -5.26
N PHE A 340 -12.77 -5.83 -5.62
CA PHE A 340 -11.40 -6.18 -5.28
C PHE A 340 -10.37 -5.23 -5.91
N MET A 341 -10.54 -4.86 -7.19
CA MET A 341 -9.70 -3.85 -7.84
C MET A 341 -9.76 -2.51 -7.12
N THR A 342 -10.97 -2.07 -6.74
CA THR A 342 -11.20 -0.83 -6.00
C THR A 342 -10.50 -0.87 -4.63
N TRP A 343 -10.58 -2.02 -3.94
CA TRP A 343 -9.93 -2.22 -2.66
C TRP A 343 -8.40 -2.11 -2.74
N ILE A 344 -7.78 -2.76 -3.74
CA ILE A 344 -6.33 -2.65 -3.98
C ILE A 344 -5.96 -1.21 -4.34
N TRP A 345 -6.78 -0.55 -5.15
CA TRP A 345 -6.54 0.84 -5.53
C TRP A 345 -6.57 1.79 -4.32
N ILE A 346 -7.57 1.68 -3.45
CA ILE A 346 -7.64 2.44 -2.19
C ILE A 346 -6.43 2.12 -1.30
N SER A 347 -6.09 0.84 -1.14
CA SER A 347 -4.94 0.41 -0.33
C SER A 347 -3.63 1.01 -0.87
N THR A 348 -3.44 0.99 -2.18
CA THR A 348 -2.26 1.56 -2.84
C THR A 348 -2.22 3.08 -2.65
N MET A 349 -3.36 3.77 -2.82
CA MET A 349 -3.47 5.20 -2.55
C MET A 349 -3.05 5.55 -1.13
N ILE A 350 -3.47 4.77 -0.14
CA ILE A 350 -3.12 4.99 1.28
C ILE A 350 -1.62 4.80 1.49
N VAL A 351 -1.02 3.77 0.90
CA VAL A 351 0.42 3.53 0.98
C VAL A 351 1.20 4.67 0.32
N LEU A 352 0.78 5.17 -0.84
CA LEU A 352 1.43 6.30 -1.50
C LEU A 352 1.22 7.62 -0.75
N ALA A 353 0.06 7.84 -0.15
CA ALA A 353 -0.21 9.01 0.68
C ALA A 353 0.66 9.02 1.95
N GLY A 354 0.88 7.86 2.58
CA GLY A 354 1.83 7.74 3.70
C GLY A 354 3.28 8.01 3.28
N ALA A 355 3.67 7.58 2.09
CA ALA A 355 4.98 7.92 1.52
C ALA A 355 5.11 9.43 1.22
N GLN A 356 4.06 10.05 0.68
CA GLN A 356 4.03 11.49 0.41
C GLN A 356 4.13 12.30 1.71
N LEU A 357 3.46 11.85 2.77
CA LEU A 357 3.59 12.47 4.09
C LEU A 357 5.03 12.40 4.61
N ASN A 358 5.70 11.26 4.45
CA ASN A 358 7.12 11.13 4.80
C ASN A 358 8.02 12.04 3.96
N ALA A 359 7.81 12.07 2.64
CA ALA A 359 8.51 12.96 1.73
C ALA A 359 8.38 14.43 2.17
N GLU A 360 7.16 14.88 2.47
CA GLU A 360 6.91 16.27 2.85
C GLU A 360 7.39 16.64 4.26
N MET A 361 7.46 15.67 5.18
CA MET A 361 8.12 15.86 6.48
C MET A 361 9.63 16.08 6.33
N GLU A 362 10.29 15.28 5.49
CA GLU A 362 11.72 15.49 5.19
C GLU A 362 11.95 16.82 4.49
N HIS A 363 11.08 17.15 3.53
CA HIS A 363 11.10 18.41 2.79
C HIS A 363 10.83 19.64 3.67
N GLN A 364 10.34 19.45 4.91
CA GLN A 364 10.12 20.56 5.84
C GLN A 364 11.42 21.06 6.48
N THR A 365 12.41 20.19 6.70
CA THR A 365 13.62 20.52 7.47
C THR A 365 14.86 20.68 6.56
N ALA A 366 15.77 21.57 6.96
CA ALA A 366 17.09 21.72 6.35
C ALA A 366 18.12 20.76 6.97
N GLU A 367 17.80 20.15 8.12
CA GLU A 367 18.65 19.15 8.77
C GLU A 367 18.72 17.87 7.95
N ASP A 368 19.84 17.17 8.05
CA ASP A 368 20.03 15.92 7.31
C ASP A 368 19.20 14.78 7.91
N THR A 369 18.23 14.31 7.13
CA THR A 369 17.30 13.23 7.48
C THR A 369 17.84 11.85 7.12
N THR A 370 18.96 11.76 6.39
CA THR A 370 19.55 10.52 5.90
C THR A 370 20.51 9.88 6.92
N VAL A 371 20.90 8.62 6.68
CA VAL A 371 21.88 7.92 7.51
C VAL A 371 23.31 8.18 7.03
N GLY A 372 24.24 8.27 7.98
CA GLY A 372 25.66 8.48 7.71
C GLY A 372 26.19 9.75 8.36
N GLU A 373 27.37 10.17 7.91
CA GLU A 373 27.96 11.48 8.23
C GLU A 373 27.02 12.60 7.76
N PRO A 374 26.76 13.63 8.58
CA PRO A 374 25.90 14.75 8.19
C PRO A 374 26.40 15.44 6.93
N GLN A 375 25.54 15.54 5.91
CA GLN A 375 25.85 16.17 4.64
C GLN A 375 25.09 17.50 4.47
N PRO A 376 25.70 18.50 3.79
CA PRO A 376 25.02 19.74 3.46
C PRO A 376 23.86 19.51 2.48
N LEU A 377 22.91 20.45 2.45
CA LEU A 377 21.82 20.46 1.46
C LEU A 377 22.37 20.41 0.03
N GLY A 378 21.82 19.52 -0.78
CA GLY A 378 22.16 19.34 -2.20
C GLY A 378 23.11 18.19 -2.47
N THR A 379 23.70 17.57 -1.44
CA THR A 379 24.66 16.46 -1.62
C THR A 379 24.18 15.12 -1.07
N ARG A 380 23.02 15.06 -0.39
CA ARG A 380 22.50 13.87 0.32
C ARG A 380 21.92 12.81 -0.62
N ARG A 381 21.95 13.05 -1.94
CA ARG A 381 21.40 12.15 -2.99
C ARG A 381 19.95 11.74 -2.71
N ALA A 382 19.19 12.63 -2.09
CA ALA A 382 17.83 12.43 -1.64
C ALA A 382 17.08 13.74 -1.80
N ARG A 383 16.30 13.86 -2.87
CA ARG A 383 15.71 15.14 -3.32
C ARG A 383 14.95 15.87 -2.22
N MET A 384 14.08 15.16 -1.49
CA MET A 384 13.30 15.74 -0.39
C MET A 384 14.13 16.12 0.83
N ALA A 385 15.32 15.55 1.00
CA ALA A 385 16.27 15.93 2.03
C ALA A 385 17.26 17.01 1.53
N ASP A 386 17.34 17.27 0.22
CA ASP A 386 18.27 18.21 -0.41
C ASP A 386 17.63 19.58 -0.71
N SER A 387 16.32 19.69 -0.60
CA SER A 387 15.56 20.93 -0.78
C SER A 387 14.68 21.25 0.44
N VAL A 388 14.19 22.49 0.49
CA VAL A 388 13.25 22.96 1.52
C VAL A 388 11.93 23.36 0.84
N GLY A 389 10.82 22.74 1.25
CA GLY A 389 9.52 22.98 0.67
C GLY A 389 8.97 24.35 1.05
N ALA A 390 8.36 25.04 0.10
CA ALA A 390 7.77 26.35 0.37
C ALA A 390 6.70 26.29 1.47
N ALA A 391 6.56 27.38 2.22
CA ALA A 391 5.45 27.57 3.14
C ALA A 391 4.11 27.53 2.39
N ALA A 392 3.08 26.93 3.01
CA ALA A 392 1.80 26.65 2.36
C ALA A 392 0.70 27.66 2.72
#